data_AF-A0A953AJ33-F1
#
_entry.id   AF-A0A953AJ33-F1
#
_cell.length_a   1.000
_cell.length_b   1.000
_cell.length_c   1.000
_cell.angle_alpha   90.00
_cell.angle_beta   90.00
_cell.angle_gamma   90.00
#
_symmetry.space_group_name_H-M   'P 1'
#
loop_
_entity.id
_entity.type
_entity.pdbx_description
1 polymer ?
#
loop_
_entity_poly.entity_id
_entity_poly.type
_entity_poly.pdbx_seq_one_letter_code
_entity_poly.pdbx_strand_id
1 'polypeptide(L)'
;MIYQVFGSYGAQALSVAQCESGLNPYATNSSSGAAGLFQFLPSTWATTSQAAYSPYNAAANIRAAYEVFARDGFSWREWSCQP
;
A
#
# COMPACT_ATOMS: atom_id res chain seq x y z
N MET A 1 -1.07 -9.14 -9.22
CA MET A 1 -1.31 -7.70 -9.44
C MET A 1 -0.15 -6.82 -8.98
N ILE A 2 0.47 -7.06 -7.81
CA ILE A 2 1.65 -6.26 -7.34
C ILE A 2 2.74 -6.16 -8.42
N TYR A 3 3.24 -7.28 -8.97
CA TYR A 3 4.25 -7.27 -10.04
C TYR A 3 3.80 -6.53 -11.31
N GLN A 4 2.51 -6.53 -11.63
CA GLN A 4 1.99 -5.83 -12.81
C GLN A 4 2.01 -4.31 -12.63
N VAL A 5 1.79 -3.83 -11.39
CA VAL A 5 1.76 -2.39 -11.07
C VAL A 5 3.17 -1.86 -10.81
N PHE A 6 3.99 -2.60 -10.05
CA PHE A 6 5.31 -2.13 -9.61
C PHE A 6 6.46 -2.49 -10.57
N GLY A 7 6.25 -3.36 -11.56
CA GLY A 7 7.27 -3.74 -12.54
C GLY A 7 8.53 -4.29 -11.87
N SER A 8 9.68 -3.67 -12.14
CA SER A 8 10.98 -4.04 -11.54
C SER A 8 11.01 -3.94 -10.00
N TYR A 9 10.12 -3.13 -9.41
CA TYR A 9 10.00 -3.00 -7.95
C TYR A 9 9.01 -4.03 -7.34
N GLY A 10 8.48 -4.95 -8.14
CA GLY A 10 7.46 -5.90 -7.69
C GLY A 10 7.87 -6.77 -6.51
N ALA A 11 9.12 -7.23 -6.48
CA ALA A 11 9.64 -8.03 -5.36
C ALA A 11 9.73 -7.21 -4.05
N GLN A 12 10.16 -5.96 -4.15
CA GLN A 12 10.21 -5.03 -3.02
C GLN A 12 8.80 -4.74 -2.48
N ALA A 13 7.86 -4.43 -3.37
CA ALA A 13 6.47 -4.17 -3.02
C ALA A 13 5.79 -5.39 -2.38
N LEU A 14 6.13 -6.60 -2.83
CA LEU A 14 5.66 -7.83 -2.22
C LEU A 14 6.20 -7.99 -0.79
N SER A 15 7.50 -7.73 -0.57
CA SER A 15 8.11 -7.76 0.77
C SER A 15 7.42 -6.80 1.74
N VAL A 16 7.20 -5.56 1.29
CA VAL A 16 6.52 -4.53 2.10
C VAL A 16 5.09 -4.96 2.42
N ALA A 17 4.28 -5.37 1.44
CA ALA A 17 2.90 -5.80 1.69
C ALA A 17 2.82 -7.05 2.58
N GLN A 18 3.78 -7.97 2.48
CA GLN A 18 3.87 -9.15 3.35
C GLN A 18 4.18 -8.75 4.81
N CYS A 19 5.05 -7.78 5.02
CA CYS A 19 5.40 -7.29 6.35
C CYS A 19 4.25 -6.46 6.97
N GLU A 20 3.65 -5.56 6.18
CA GLU A 20 2.59 -4.65 6.64
C GLU A 20 1.29 -5.39 6.98
N SER A 21 0.86 -6.34 6.16
CA SER A 21 -0.46 -6.97 6.29
C SER A 21 -0.47 -8.49 6.27
N GLY A 22 0.69 -9.14 6.07
CA GLY A 22 0.72 -10.57 5.77
C GLY A 22 0.07 -10.91 4.43
N LEU A 23 0.03 -9.97 3.48
CA LEU A 23 -0.74 -10.04 2.23
C LEU A 23 -2.25 -10.19 2.41
N ASN A 24 -2.79 -9.78 3.56
CA ASN A 24 -4.23 -9.78 3.80
C ASN A 24 -4.86 -8.43 3.39
N PRO A 25 -5.67 -8.38 2.32
CA PRO A 25 -6.31 -7.14 1.88
C PRO A 25 -7.38 -6.62 2.83
N TYR A 26 -7.81 -7.42 3.82
CA TYR A 26 -8.78 -7.03 4.84
C TYR A 26 -8.12 -6.73 6.20
N ALA A 27 -6.80 -6.61 6.25
CA ALA A 27 -6.09 -6.27 7.48
C ALA A 27 -6.40 -4.83 7.91
N THR A 28 -6.63 -4.65 9.20
CA THR A 28 -6.80 -3.34 9.85
C THR A 28 -5.94 -3.28 11.10
N ASN A 29 -5.11 -2.25 11.21
CA ASN A 29 -4.42 -1.94 12.46
C ASN A 29 -5.39 -1.24 13.42
N SER A 30 -5.69 -1.85 14.56
CA SER A 30 -6.66 -1.33 15.53
C SER A 30 -6.21 -0.04 16.23
N SER A 31 -4.91 0.25 16.26
CA SER A 31 -4.38 1.45 16.91
C SER A 31 -4.30 2.65 15.96
N SER A 32 -3.88 2.45 14.72
CA SER A 32 -3.67 3.55 13.75
C SER A 32 -4.81 3.71 12.74
N GLY A 33 -5.67 2.70 12.61
CA GLY A 33 -6.69 2.65 11.55
C GLY A 33 -6.11 2.34 10.17
N ALA A 34 -4.83 1.97 10.07
CA ALA A 34 -4.20 1.58 8.82
C ALA A 34 -4.91 0.37 8.20
N ALA A 35 -5.15 0.39 6.89
CA ALA A 35 -6.00 -0.59 6.22
C ALA A 35 -5.43 -1.14 4.91
N GLY A 36 -5.75 -2.41 4.65
CA GLY A 36 -5.45 -3.10 3.40
C GLY A 36 -4.00 -3.57 3.27
N LEU A 37 -3.64 -3.99 2.06
CA LEU A 37 -2.36 -4.66 1.78
C LEU A 37 -1.13 -3.85 2.19
N PHE A 38 -1.16 -2.55 1.94
CA PHE A 38 -0.08 -1.61 2.22
C PHE A 38 -0.36 -0.74 3.46
N GLN A 39 -1.30 -1.16 4.32
CA GLN A 39 -1.59 -0.52 5.60
C GLN A 39 -1.68 1.02 5.52
N PHE A 40 -2.54 1.50 4.62
CA PHE A 40 -2.73 2.94 4.45
C PHE A 40 -3.45 3.55 5.63
N LEU A 41 -2.86 4.58 6.25
CA LEU A 41 -3.56 5.44 7.19
C LEU A 41 -4.74 6.15 6.49
N PRO A 42 -5.86 6.42 7.20
CA PRO A 42 -7.02 7.09 6.59
C PRO A 42 -6.69 8.45 5.95
N SER A 43 -5.82 9.24 6.60
CA SER A 43 -5.38 10.54 6.08
C SER A 43 -4.59 10.41 4.78
N THR A 44 -3.63 9.48 4.72
CA THR A 44 -2.84 9.23 3.51
C THR A 44 -3.71 8.65 2.39
N TRP A 45 -4.59 7.69 2.70
CA TRP A 45 -5.53 7.11 1.72
C TRP A 45 -6.35 8.17 1.00
N ALA A 46 -6.88 9.14 1.77
CA ALA A 46 -7.71 10.22 1.25
C ALA A 46 -6.98 11.15 0.26
N THR A 47 -5.64 11.14 0.23
CA THR A 47 -4.84 11.93 -0.72
C THR A 47 -4.59 11.22 -2.05
N THR A 48 -4.92 9.93 -2.16
CA THR A 48 -4.67 9.13 -3.36
C THR A 48 -5.82 9.22 -4.36
N SER A 49 -5.53 8.99 -5.64
CA SER A 49 -6.56 8.86 -6.69
C SER A 49 -7.57 7.73 -6.43
N GLN A 50 -7.27 6.83 -5.49
CA GLN A 50 -8.08 5.66 -5.16
C GLN A 50 -9.03 5.89 -3.98
N ALA A 51 -9.08 7.10 -3.41
CA ALA A 51 -9.84 7.43 -2.20
C ALA A 51 -11.36 7.13 -2.30
N ALA A 52 -11.93 7.13 -3.51
CA ALA A 52 -13.34 6.77 -3.74
C ALA A 52 -13.62 5.26 -3.58
N TYR A 53 -12.59 4.42 -3.57
CA TYR A 53 -12.69 2.99 -3.34
C TYR A 53 -12.41 2.64 -1.88
N SER A 54 -12.84 1.45 -1.48
CA SER A 54 -12.45 0.90 -0.17
C SER A 54 -10.93 0.64 -0.13
N PRO A 55 -10.23 1.01 0.96
CA PRO A 55 -8.82 0.63 1.16
C PRO A 55 -8.63 -0.89 1.23
N TYR A 56 -9.70 -1.67 1.49
CA TYR A 56 -9.67 -3.12 1.46
C TYR A 56 -9.81 -3.72 0.05
N ASN A 57 -10.11 -2.89 -0.97
CA ASN A 57 -10.02 -3.34 -2.35
C ASN A 57 -8.55 -3.49 -2.72
N ALA A 58 -8.09 -4.74 -2.82
CA ALA A 58 -6.69 -5.06 -3.10
C ALA A 58 -6.11 -4.32 -4.31
N ALA A 59 -6.87 -4.23 -5.41
CA ALA A 59 -6.39 -3.59 -6.63
C ALA A 59 -6.25 -2.07 -6.48
N ALA A 60 -7.21 -1.41 -5.81
CA ALA A 60 -7.12 0.01 -5.47
C ALA A 60 -5.95 0.26 -4.50
N ASN A 61 -5.80 -0.58 -3.47
CA ASN A 61 -4.74 -0.46 -2.47
C ASN A 61 -3.33 -0.57 -3.09
N ILE A 62 -3.12 -1.53 -4.01
CA ILE A 62 -1.86 -1.70 -4.74
C ILE A 62 -1.57 -0.47 -5.63
N ARG A 63 -2.59 0.07 -6.32
CA ARG A 63 -2.41 1.27 -7.17
C ARG A 63 -2.10 2.52 -6.36
N ALA A 64 -2.79 2.71 -5.23
CA ALA A 64 -2.53 3.78 -4.28
C ALA A 64 -1.10 3.70 -3.72
N ALA A 65 -0.62 2.49 -3.38
CA ALA A 65 0.74 2.27 -2.93
C ALA A 65 1.77 2.69 -3.99
N TYR A 66 1.54 2.33 -5.25
CA TYR A 66 2.41 2.75 -6.34
C TYR A 66 2.39 4.26 -6.57
N GLU A 67 1.22 4.90 -6.49
CA GLU A 67 1.08 6.35 -6.61
C GLU A 67 1.93 7.08 -5.56
N VAL A 68 1.84 6.66 -4.29
CA VAL A 68 2.63 7.23 -3.20
C VAL A 68 4.12 6.94 -3.36
N PHE A 69 4.48 5.70 -3.68
CA PHE A 69 5.86 5.28 -3.95
C PHE A 69 6.50 6.13 -5.05
N ALA A 70 5.80 6.34 -6.17
CA ALA A 70 6.29 7.14 -7.30
C ALA A 70 6.34 8.64 -6.96
N ARG A 71 5.33 9.18 -6.28
CA ARG A 71 5.30 10.57 -5.78
C ARG A 71 6.53 10.89 -4.93
N ASP A 72 6.97 9.91 -4.13
CA ASP A 72 8.08 10.06 -3.20
C ASP A 72 9.44 9.67 -3.81
N GLY A 73 9.53 9.62 -5.14
CA GLY A 73 10.77 9.37 -5.87
C GLY A 73 11.17 7.89 -5.89
N PHE A 74 10.20 6.98 -5.94
CA PHE A 74 10.39 5.53 -5.84
C PHE A 74 11.05 5.12 -4.52
N SER A 75 10.51 5.67 -3.42
CA SER A 75 11.02 5.45 -2.05
C SER A 75 9.95 4.84 -1.14
N TRP A 76 10.39 3.92 -0.26
CA TRP A 76 9.55 3.24 0.73
C TRP A 76 9.39 4.02 2.05
N ARG A 77 9.73 5.31 2.07
CA ARG A 77 9.79 6.12 3.31
C ARG A 77 8.47 6.25 4.08
N GLU A 78 7.33 6.10 3.41
CA GLU A 78 6.00 6.24 4.03
C GLU A 78 5.56 4.95 4.75
N TRP A 79 6.26 3.84 4.52
CA TRP A 79 5.96 2.55 5.13
C TRP A 79 6.90 2.28 6.31
N SER A 80 6.37 1.63 7.34
CA SER A 80 7.19 1.16 8.46
C SER A 80 8.08 0.00 8.03
N CYS A 81 7.53 -0.90 7.21
CA CYS A 81 8.30 -1.98 6.61
C CYS A 81 9.00 -1.50 5.33
N GLN A 82 10.25 -1.93 5.14
CA GLN A 82 11.04 -1.64 3.96
C GLN A 82 11.60 -2.96 3.37
N PRO A 83 11.96 -2.99 2.07
CA PRO A 83 12.52 -4.17 1.43
C PRO A 83 13.86 -4.64 2.00
#